data_AF-A0A952E7R1-F1
#
_entry.id   AF-A0A952E7R1-F1
#
_cell.length_a   1.000
_cell.length_b   1.000
_cell.length_c   1.000
_cell.angle_alpha   90.00
_cell.angle_beta   90.00
_cell.angle_gamma   90.00
#
_symmetry.space_group_name_H-M   'P 1'
#
loop_
_entity.id
_entity.type
_entity.pdbx_description
1 polymer ?
#
loop_
_entity_poly.entity_id
_entity_poly.type
_entity_poly.pdbx_seq_one_letter_code
_entity_poly.pdbx_strand_id
1 'polypeptide(L)'
;MHRCIIKVPPGCVVDHINHNGLDNRRANLRPATRAQNNRYSKKRKNTRSKYKGVSFYSREKQFVAKITTDGNTVSLGYFTDEIKAAKAYDKAAKIYHKEFAYLNFSD
;
A
#
# COMPACT_ATOMS: atom_id res chain seq x y z
N MET A 1 12.63 -12.96 16.78
CA MET A 1 13.58 -13.69 15.91
C MET A 1 14.08 -12.84 14.73
N HIS A 2 13.25 -12.32 13.81
CA HIS A 2 13.73 -11.59 12.61
C HIS A 2 14.65 -10.37 12.85
N ARG A 3 14.51 -9.65 13.97
CA ARG A 3 15.38 -8.49 14.30
C ARG A 3 16.85 -8.87 14.54
N CYS A 4 17.14 -10.13 14.85
CA CYS A 4 18.51 -10.62 15.04
C CYS A 4 19.21 -10.93 13.71
N ILE A 5 18.45 -11.02 12.60
CA ILE A 5 18.94 -11.47 11.29
C ILE A 5 19.38 -10.29 10.40
N ILE A 6 18.77 -9.11 10.60
CA ILE A 6 19.04 -7.90 9.82
C ILE A 6 19.25 -6.70 10.73
N LYS A 7 20.26 -5.87 10.41
CA LYS A 7 20.45 -4.59 11.09
C LYS A 7 19.35 -3.62 10.64
N VAL A 8 18.56 -3.13 11.60
CA VAL A 8 17.47 -2.19 11.36
C VAL A 8 17.88 -0.83 11.93
N PRO A 9 17.87 0.25 11.14
CA PRO A 9 18.12 1.59 11.64
C PRO A 9 17.12 1.99 12.74
N PRO A 10 17.50 2.86 13.70
CA PRO A 10 16.57 3.42 14.68
C PRO A 10 15.33 4.02 13.99
N GLY A 11 14.14 3.73 14.51
CA GLY A 11 12.87 4.21 13.94
C GLY A 11 12.32 3.39 12.76
N CYS A 12 13.08 2.41 12.24
CA CYS A 12 12.60 1.48 11.22
C CYS A 12 12.02 0.18 11.82
N VAL A 13 11.25 -0.53 11.02
CA VAL A 13 10.69 -1.85 11.29
C VAL A 13 11.21 -2.87 10.28
N VAL A 14 11.12 -4.16 10.60
CA VAL A 14 11.40 -5.24 9.65
C VAL A 14 10.13 -5.52 8.86
N ASP A 15 10.18 -5.36 7.55
CA ASP A 15 9.12 -5.76 6.62
C ASP A 15 9.48 -7.10 5.96
N HIS A 16 8.46 -7.93 5.74
CA HIS A 16 8.60 -9.21 5.04
C HIS A 16 8.12 -9.01 3.60
N ILE A 17 9.03 -9.12 2.64
CA ILE A 17 8.76 -8.81 1.23
C ILE A 17 7.60 -9.66 0.69
N ASN A 18 7.50 -10.92 1.08
CA ASN A 18 6.39 -11.81 0.67
C ASN A 18 5.15 -11.77 1.58
N HIS A 19 5.09 -10.87 2.57
CA HIS A 19 4.05 -10.83 3.61
C HIS A 19 3.89 -12.10 4.47
N ASN A 20 4.85 -13.02 4.43
CA ASN A 20 4.86 -14.22 5.26
C ASN A 20 5.76 -14.00 6.49
N GLY A 21 5.15 -13.78 7.66
CA GLY A 21 5.88 -13.57 8.92
C GLY A 21 6.64 -14.80 9.44
N LEU A 22 6.40 -15.98 8.87
CA LEU A 22 7.14 -17.20 9.19
C LEU A 22 8.42 -17.34 8.35
N ASP A 23 8.50 -16.64 7.21
CA ASP A 23 9.67 -16.67 6.33
C ASP A 23 10.71 -15.63 6.77
N ASN A 24 11.57 -16.05 7.69
CA ASN A 24 12.61 -15.21 8.29
C ASN A 24 13.94 -15.22 7.50
N ARG A 25 13.96 -15.72 6.25
CA ARG A 25 15.17 -15.73 5.41
C ARG A 25 15.62 -14.30 5.14
N ARG A 26 16.93 -14.02 5.23
CA ARG A 26 17.48 -12.66 5.04
C ARG A 26 17.06 -12.01 3.71
N ALA A 27 16.93 -12.80 2.64
CA ALA A 27 16.46 -12.34 1.34
C ALA A 27 14.99 -11.89 1.33
N ASN A 28 14.18 -12.32 2.31
CA ASN A 28 12.78 -11.95 2.46
C ASN A 28 12.57 -10.79 3.45
N LEU A 29 13.62 -10.30 4.11
CA LEU A 29 13.54 -9.25 5.11
C LEU A 29 14.14 -7.95 4.58
N ARG A 30 13.45 -6.82 4.79
CA ARG A 30 13.98 -5.49 4.48
C ARG A 30 13.69 -4.48 5.60
N PRO A 31 14.58 -3.51 5.85
CA PRO A 31 14.27 -2.38 6.70
C PRO A 31 13.24 -1.48 6.02
N ALA A 32 12.18 -1.12 6.72
CA ALA A 32 11.14 -0.23 6.24
C ALA A 32 10.77 0.77 7.34
N THR A 33 10.45 2.00 6.97
CA THR A 33 9.78 2.92 7.89
C THR A 33 8.35 2.42 8.17
N ARG A 34 7.76 2.87 9.29
CA ARG A 34 6.33 2.58 9.58
C ARG A 34 5.41 3.02 8.44
N ALA A 35 5.71 4.17 7.81
CA ALA A 35 4.96 4.68 6.67
C ALA A 35 5.08 3.75 5.45
N GLN A 36 6.29 3.31 5.10
CA GLN A 36 6.52 2.35 4.02
C GLN A 36 5.83 1.01 4.27
N ASN A 37 5.92 0.47 5.49
CA ASN A 37 5.23 -0.78 5.83
C ASN A 37 3.70 -0.64 5.69
N ASN A 38 3.13 0.48 6.13
CA ASN A 38 1.72 0.78 5.92
C ASN A 38 1.36 0.92 4.42
N ARG A 39 2.22 1.56 3.62
CA ARG A 39 2.07 1.63 2.15
C ARG A 39 2.17 0.25 1.49
N TYR A 40 2.85 -0.71 2.10
CA TYR A 40 2.93 -2.08 1.62
C TYR A 40 1.81 -2.98 2.18
N SER A 41 0.88 -2.47 2.99
CA SER A 41 -0.19 -3.30 3.59
C SER A 41 -1.41 -3.52 2.68
N LYS A 42 -2.17 -4.61 2.92
CA LYS A 42 -3.45 -4.84 2.24
C LYS A 42 -4.51 -3.80 2.65
N LYS A 43 -5.52 -3.60 1.79
CA LYS A 43 -6.73 -2.83 2.16
C LYS A 43 -7.37 -3.46 3.40
N ARG A 44 -7.84 -2.62 4.34
CA ARG A 44 -8.60 -3.09 5.51
C ARG A 44 -9.90 -3.75 5.06
N LYS A 45 -10.27 -4.85 5.73
CA LYS A 45 -11.56 -5.52 5.49
C LYS A 45 -12.73 -4.63 5.94
N ASN A 46 -13.94 -4.95 5.46
CA ASN A 46 -15.20 -4.27 5.83
C ASN A 46 -15.26 -2.77 5.47
N THR A 47 -14.57 -2.36 4.41
CA THR A 47 -14.73 -1.02 3.83
C THR A 47 -15.66 -1.06 2.62
N ARG A 48 -16.34 0.07 2.31
CA ARG A 48 -17.25 0.20 1.15
C ARG A 48 -16.59 -0.04 -0.22
N SER A 49 -15.26 0.00 -0.27
CA SER A 49 -14.44 -0.28 -1.45
C SER A 49 -13.59 -1.51 -1.15
N LYS A 50 -13.49 -2.41 -2.13
CA LYS A 50 -12.65 -3.60 -2.14
C LYS A 50 -11.17 -3.24 -2.36
N TYR A 51 -10.89 -2.18 -3.13
CA TYR A 51 -9.53 -1.87 -3.55
C TYR A 51 -8.80 -0.85 -2.65
N LYS A 52 -7.48 -0.99 -2.58
CA LYS A 52 -6.54 -0.08 -1.92
C LYS A 52 -6.50 1.26 -2.63
N GLY A 53 -6.45 2.33 -1.83
CA GLY A 53 -6.46 3.71 -2.34
C GLY A 53 -7.81 4.17 -2.88
N VAL A 54 -8.82 3.30 -2.93
CA VAL A 54 -10.16 3.61 -3.40
C VAL A 54 -11.13 3.76 -2.23
N SER A 55 -12.00 4.76 -2.33
CA SER A 55 -13.07 5.04 -1.38
C SER A 55 -14.34 5.42 -2.13
N PHE A 56 -15.50 5.01 -1.62
CA PHE A 56 -16.79 5.39 -2.21
C PHE A 56 -17.23 6.75 -1.67
N TYR A 57 -17.42 7.71 -2.57
CA TYR A 57 -17.93 9.05 -2.29
C TYR A 57 -19.45 9.07 -2.52
N SER A 58 -20.20 8.93 -1.42
CA SER A 58 -21.64 8.73 -1.48
C SER A 58 -22.44 9.91 -2.02
N ARG A 59 -21.94 11.14 -1.87
CA ARG A 59 -22.62 12.36 -2.34
C ARG A 59 -22.81 12.34 -3.87
N GLU A 60 -21.76 12.00 -4.59
CA GLU A 60 -21.75 11.95 -6.07
C GLU A 60 -21.91 10.53 -6.61
N LYS A 61 -22.12 9.54 -5.74
CA LYS A 61 -22.18 8.10 -6.08
C LYS A 61 -20.99 7.63 -6.95
N GLN A 62 -19.79 8.14 -6.64
CA GLN A 62 -18.57 7.86 -7.40
C GLN A 62 -17.48 7.27 -6.50
N PHE A 63 -16.53 6.56 -7.09
CA PHE A 63 -15.31 6.09 -6.45
C PHE A 63 -14.20 7.12 -6.62
N VAL A 64 -13.55 7.48 -5.52
CA VAL A 64 -12.38 8.37 -5.55
C VAL A 64 -11.13 7.56 -5.29
N ALA A 65 -10.13 7.73 -6.16
CA ALA A 65 -8.80 7.18 -5.96
C ALA A 65 -7.90 8.24 -5.32
N LYS A 66 -7.21 7.88 -4.24
CA LYS A 66 -6.31 8.78 -3.51
C LYS A 66 -5.04 8.04 -3.14
N ILE A 67 -3.92 8.75 -3.16
CA ILE A 67 -2.62 8.25 -2.70
C ILE A 67 -2.03 9.19 -1.66
N THR A 68 -1.48 8.63 -0.59
CA THR A 68 -0.86 9.42 0.47
C THR A 68 0.63 9.14 0.50
N THR A 69 1.42 10.19 0.23
CA THR A 69 2.88 10.15 0.21
C THR A 69 3.39 11.28 1.09
N ASP A 70 4.27 10.94 2.03
CA ASP A 70 4.97 11.88 2.92
C ASP A 70 4.06 12.88 3.63
N GLY A 71 2.90 12.39 4.12
CA GLY A 71 1.90 13.18 4.84
C GLY A 71 0.90 13.90 3.93
N ASN A 72 1.19 14.00 2.63
CA ASN A 72 0.31 14.65 1.65
C ASN A 72 -0.58 13.64 0.95
N THR A 73 -1.87 13.93 0.86
CA THR A 73 -2.83 13.09 0.14
C THR A 73 -3.18 13.74 -1.20
N VAL A 74 -2.82 13.06 -2.28
CA VAL A 74 -3.14 13.47 -3.64
C VAL A 74 -4.37 12.73 -4.12
N SER A 75 -5.36 13.47 -4.63
CA SER A 75 -6.51 12.89 -5.32
C SER A 75 -6.13 12.55 -6.75
N LEU A 76 -6.28 11.29 -7.12
CA LEU A 76 -5.96 10.78 -8.46
C LEU A 76 -7.15 10.91 -9.43
N GLY A 77 -8.33 11.21 -8.90
CA GLY A 77 -9.54 11.44 -9.68
C GLY A 77 -10.77 10.74 -9.11
N TYR A 78 -11.90 11.05 -9.74
CA TYR A 78 -13.20 10.43 -9.48
C TYR A 78 -13.58 9.54 -10.66
N PHE A 79 -14.17 8.39 -10.35
CA PHE A 79 -14.50 7.36 -11.31
C PHE A 79 -15.88 6.79 -10.97
N THR A 80 -16.66 6.44 -11.98
CA THR A 80 -17.93 5.71 -11.80
C THR A 80 -17.70 4.23 -11.52
N ASP A 81 -16.56 3.70 -11.93
CA ASP A 81 -16.17 2.30 -11.79
C ASP A 81 -15.03 2.15 -10.78
N GLU A 82 -15.24 1.28 -9.80
CA GLU A 82 -14.28 0.95 -8.75
C GLU A 82 -12.98 0.38 -9.33
N ILE A 83 -13.06 -0.44 -10.39
CA ILE A 83 -11.90 -1.06 -11.03
C ILE A 83 -11.03 0.01 -11.71
N LYS A 84 -11.65 1.01 -12.35
CA LYS A 84 -10.91 2.13 -12.97
C LYS A 84 -10.19 2.95 -11.91
N ALA A 85 -10.84 3.24 -10.79
CA ALA A 85 -10.22 3.91 -9.65
C ALA A 85 -9.03 3.11 -9.10
N ALA A 86 -9.17 1.78 -8.98
CA ALA A 86 -8.11 0.90 -8.51
C ALA A 86 -6.91 0.86 -9.48
N LYS A 87 -7.15 0.81 -10.80
CA LYS A 87 -6.08 0.90 -11.81
C LYS A 87 -5.36 2.24 -11.77
N ALA A 88 -6.08 3.34 -11.54
CA ALA A 88 -5.48 4.67 -11.38
C ALA A 88 -4.57 4.71 -10.13
N TYR A 89 -5.04 4.12 -9.01
CA TYR A 89 -4.22 3.97 -7.82
C TYR A 89 -2.96 3.13 -8.08
N ASP A 90 -3.07 1.99 -8.76
CA ASP A 90 -1.93 1.12 -9.02
C ASP A 90 -0.85 1.81 -9.85
N LYS A 91 -1.24 2.58 -10.87
CA LYS A 91 -0.32 3.43 -11.64
C LYS A 91 0.40 4.43 -10.74
N ALA A 92 -0.33 5.13 -9.89
CA ALA A 92 0.26 6.08 -8.95
C ALA A 92 1.16 5.37 -7.92
N ALA A 93 0.74 4.23 -7.38
CA ALA A 93 1.52 3.48 -6.39
C ALA A 93 2.86 3.02 -6.98
N LYS A 94 2.90 2.54 -8.24
CA LYS A 94 4.15 2.21 -8.94
C LYS A 94 5.12 3.40 -8.97
N ILE A 95 4.61 4.60 -9.23
CA ILE A 95 5.42 5.84 -9.34
C ILE A 95 5.86 6.35 -7.96
N TYR A 96 4.92 6.52 -7.04
CA TYR A 96 5.16 7.19 -5.74
C TYR A 96 5.73 6.27 -4.67
N HIS A 97 5.40 4.98 -4.69
CA HIS A 97 5.78 4.03 -3.63
C HIS A 97 6.82 3.01 -4.08
N LYS A 98 7.06 2.84 -5.39
CA LYS A 98 8.10 1.99 -5.98
C LYS A 98 8.09 0.58 -5.34
N GLU A 99 9.18 0.17 -4.70
CA GLU A 99 9.34 -1.13 -4.05
C GLU A 99 8.37 -1.38 -2.88
N PHE A 100 7.79 -0.32 -2.29
CA PHE A 100 6.80 -0.39 -1.22
C PHE A 100 5.37 -0.23 -1.74
N ALA A 101 5.17 -0.30 -3.05
CA ALA A 101 3.85 -0.27 -3.65
C ALA A 101 3.14 -1.62 -3.47
N TYR A 102 2.00 -1.60 -2.78
CA TYR A 102 1.06 -2.72 -2.81
C TYR A 102 0.01 -2.45 -3.88
N LEU A 103 0.05 -3.22 -4.97
CA LEU A 103 -0.87 -3.08 -6.10
C LEU A 103 -2.15 -3.89 -5.87
N ASN A 104 -3.26 -3.41 -6.43
CA ASN A 104 -4.54 -4.11 -6.40
C ASN A 104 -4.61 -5.22 -7.43
N PHE A 105 -3.99 -5.01 -8.60
CA PHE A 105 -3.90 -5.98 -9.68
C PHE A 105 -2.45 -6.42 -9.86
N SER A 106 -2.25 -7.73 -9.80
CA SER A 106 -1.02 -8.38 -10.27
C SER A 106 -1.25 -8.64 -11.76
N ASP A 107 -0.63 -7.86 -12.64
CA ASP A 107 -0.44 -8.29 -14.04
C ASP A 107 0.58 -9.44 -14.08
#